data_AF-X1PUK1-F1
#
_entry.id   AF-X1PUK1-F1
#
_cell.length_a   1.000
_cell.length_b   1.000
_cell.length_c   1.000
_cell.angle_alpha   90.00
_cell.angle_beta   90.00
_cell.angle_gamma   90.00
#
_symmetry.space_group_name_H-M   'P 1'
#
loop_
_entity.id
_entity.type
_entity.pdbx_description
1 polymer ?
#
loop_
_entity_poly.entity_id
_entity_poly.type
_entity_poly.pdbx_seq_one_letter_code
_entity_poly.pdbx_strand_id
1 'polypeptide(L)'
;MDYDEAKDRLTKLGCEFLTEDEFEARLREVGHNDSYFFPFGCTACGQAFSKNDFTDVLYAIYPTDPETGKVLVEYDEELGITLGDKLAYTNIGRCKFCGQCDIFAEL
;
A
#
# COMPACT_ATOMS: atom_id res chain seq x y z
N MET A 1 10.83 4.76 -8.43
CA MET A 1 10.40 5.87 -7.56
C MET A 1 11.08 5.71 -6.23
N ASP A 2 11.61 6.81 -5.70
CA ASP A 2 12.19 6.82 -4.36
C ASP A 2 11.10 6.60 -3.30
N TYR A 3 11.42 5.90 -2.21
CA TYR A 3 10.44 5.62 -1.15
C TYR A 3 9.96 6.89 -0.45
N ASP A 4 10.84 7.85 -0.18
CA ASP A 4 10.45 9.08 0.51
C ASP A 4 9.60 9.96 -0.40
N GLU A 5 9.87 9.94 -1.72
CA GLU A 5 9.00 10.53 -2.73
C GLU A 5 7.61 9.89 -2.75
N ALA A 6 7.54 8.55 -2.75
CA ALA A 6 6.27 7.82 -2.69
C ALA A 6 5.46 8.18 -1.43
N LYS A 7 6.13 8.21 -0.28
CA LYS A 7 5.52 8.54 1.00
C LYS A 7 5.05 9.99 1.07
N ASP A 8 5.83 10.93 0.54
CA ASP A 8 5.46 12.35 0.47
C ASP A 8 4.25 12.57 -0.45
N ARG A 9 4.19 11.90 -1.61
CA ARG A 9 3.01 11.91 -2.50
C ARG A 9 1.75 11.44 -1.76
N LEU A 10 1.80 10.29 -1.10
CA LEU A 10 0.66 9.72 -0.37
C LEU A 10 0.27 10.58 0.85
N THR A 11 1.24 11.21 1.50
CA THR A 11 0.98 12.15 2.60
C THR A 11 0.21 13.38 2.11
N LYS A 12 0.56 13.92 0.95
CA LYS A 12 -0.16 15.05 0.32
C LYS A 12 -1.58 14.69 -0.10
N LEU A 13 -1.82 13.43 -0.41
CA LEU A 13 -3.17 12.89 -0.66
C LEU A 13 -3.97 12.65 0.63
N GLY A 14 -3.37 12.86 1.81
CA GLY A 14 -4.05 12.69 3.10
C GLY A 14 -4.22 11.23 3.51
N CYS A 15 -3.39 10.32 2.97
CA CYS A 15 -3.46 8.92 3.34
C CYS A 15 -3.02 8.69 4.79
N GLU A 16 -3.70 7.76 5.47
CA GLU A 16 -3.27 7.22 6.76
C GLU A 16 -2.24 6.12 6.51
N PHE A 17 -1.11 6.14 7.22
CA PHE A 17 -0.10 5.09 7.12
C PHE A 17 -0.20 4.14 8.30
N LEU A 18 -0.31 2.85 7.98
CA LEU A 18 -0.37 1.76 8.94
C LEU A 18 0.84 0.84 8.74
N THR A 19 1.37 0.33 9.86
CA THR A 19 2.18 -0.88 9.84
C THR A 19 1.34 -2.07 9.38
N GLU A 20 2.01 -3.18 9.06
CA GLU A 20 1.32 -4.40 8.66
C GLU A 20 0.35 -4.92 9.73
N ASP A 21 0.77 -4.98 10.99
CA ASP A 21 -0.08 -5.45 12.09
C ASP A 21 -1.33 -4.57 12.26
N GLU A 22 -1.18 -3.25 12.13
CA GLU A 22 -2.28 -2.29 12.21
C GLU A 22 -3.21 -2.41 10.99
N PHE A 23 -2.65 -2.66 9.81
CA PHE A 23 -3.42 -2.87 8.59
C PHE A 23 -4.23 -4.17 8.65
N GLU A 24 -3.64 -5.26 9.13
CA GLU A 24 -4.35 -6.52 9.35
C GLU A 24 -5.49 -6.37 10.36
N ALA A 25 -5.29 -5.59 11.42
CA ALA A 25 -6.35 -5.25 12.37
C ALA A 25 -7.50 -4.48 11.67
N ARG A 26 -7.17 -3.48 10.85
CA ARG A 26 -8.15 -2.70 10.07
C ARG A 26 -8.93 -3.57 9.09
N LEU A 27 -8.27 -4.53 8.42
CA LEU A 27 -8.93 -5.47 7.51
C LEU A 27 -9.98 -6.31 8.24
N ARG A 28 -9.66 -6.81 9.44
CA ARG A 28 -10.61 -7.59 10.26
C ARG A 28 -11.82 -6.76 10.69
N GLU A 29 -11.63 -5.48 11.01
CA GLU A 29 -12.73 -4.56 11.35
C GLU A 29 -13.73 -4.40 10.20
N VAL A 30 -13.26 -4.39 8.96
CA VAL A 30 -14.11 -4.28 7.77
C VAL A 30 -14.62 -5.63 7.25
N GLY A 31 -14.27 -6.74 7.92
CA GLY A 31 -14.71 -8.10 7.59
C GLY A 31 -13.86 -8.81 6.52
N HIS A 32 -12.66 -8.31 6.25
CA HIS A 32 -11.68 -8.96 5.39
C HIS A 32 -10.64 -9.69 6.26
N ASN A 33 -10.61 -11.01 6.23
CA ASN A 33 -9.83 -11.78 7.21
C ASN A 33 -8.58 -12.46 6.63
N ASP A 34 -8.49 -12.69 5.31
CA ASP A 34 -7.61 -13.76 4.83
C ASP A 34 -6.73 -13.42 3.62
N SER A 35 -6.91 -12.26 2.96
CA SER A 35 -6.06 -11.89 1.83
C SER A 35 -5.93 -10.38 1.64
N TYR A 36 -4.70 -9.95 1.43
CA TYR A 36 -4.37 -8.58 1.07
C TYR A 36 -3.10 -8.56 0.24
N PHE A 37 -2.97 -7.52 -0.58
CA PHE A 37 -1.81 -7.40 -1.44
C PHE A 37 -0.61 -6.89 -0.66
N PHE A 38 0.51 -7.59 -0.75
CA PHE A 38 1.76 -7.24 -0.09
C PHE A 38 2.89 -7.00 -1.12
N PRO A 39 3.98 -6.30 -0.75
CA PRO A 39 5.12 -6.12 -1.65
C PRO A 39 5.79 -7.46 -1.99
N PHE A 40 5.93 -7.82 -3.26
CA PHE A 40 6.59 -9.08 -3.65
C PHE A 40 7.77 -8.88 -4.60
N GLY A 41 7.59 -8.08 -5.65
CA GLY A 41 8.61 -7.83 -6.66
C GLY A 41 9.06 -6.37 -6.69
N CYS A 42 10.29 -6.11 -7.13
CA CYS A 42 10.75 -4.75 -7.41
C CYS A 42 10.89 -4.56 -8.91
N THR A 43 10.04 -3.73 -9.52
CA THR A 43 10.03 -3.51 -10.97
C THR A 43 11.18 -2.60 -11.44
N ALA A 44 11.84 -1.88 -10.54
CA ALA A 44 13.02 -1.08 -10.86
C ALA A 44 14.29 -1.91 -11.08
N CYS A 45 14.57 -2.87 -10.20
CA CYS A 45 15.81 -3.68 -10.29
C CYS A 45 15.58 -5.14 -10.67
N GLY A 46 14.35 -5.65 -10.53
CA GLY A 46 13.99 -7.03 -10.83
C GLY A 46 14.63 -8.08 -9.89
N GLN A 47 15.14 -7.69 -8.72
CA GLN A 47 15.87 -8.61 -7.83
C GLN A 47 15.07 -9.09 -6.60
N ALA A 48 14.02 -8.38 -6.20
CA ALA A 48 13.14 -8.81 -5.13
C ALA A 48 12.13 -9.84 -5.64
N PHE A 49 11.94 -10.94 -4.89
CA PHE A 49 11.02 -12.03 -5.22
C PHE A 49 10.32 -12.58 -3.97
N SER A 50 10.19 -11.75 -2.94
CA SER A 50 9.49 -12.10 -1.70
C SER A 50 9.15 -10.85 -0.89
N LYS A 51 8.14 -10.98 -0.03
CA LYS A 51 7.81 -9.96 0.99
C LYS A 51 8.98 -9.57 1.87
N ASN A 52 9.83 -10.54 2.19
CA ASN A 52 10.99 -10.33 3.04
C ASN A 52 12.12 -9.54 2.34
N ASP A 53 12.02 -9.28 1.03
CA ASP A 53 12.99 -8.47 0.30
C ASP A 53 12.71 -6.96 0.39
N PHE A 54 11.68 -6.58 1.16
CA PHE A 54 11.31 -5.20 1.42
C PHE A 54 11.52 -4.84 2.89
N THR A 55 11.74 -3.55 3.13
CA THR A 55 11.89 -2.92 4.45
C THR A 55 11.01 -1.68 4.52
N ASP A 56 10.77 -1.18 5.74
CA ASP A 56 9.94 0.01 5.97
C ASP A 56 8.56 -0.09 5.30
N VAL A 57 7.98 -1.29 5.29
CA VAL A 57 6.71 -1.55 4.63
C VAL A 57 5.59 -0.82 5.38
N LEU A 58 4.82 -0.03 4.65
CA LEU A 58 3.65 0.66 5.15
C LEU A 58 2.48 0.46 4.19
N TYR A 59 1.29 0.33 4.77
CA TYR A 59 0.03 0.33 4.04
C TYR A 59 -0.59 1.72 4.16
N ALA A 60 -0.81 2.39 3.03
CA ALA A 60 -1.39 3.71 2.98
C ALA A 60 -2.88 3.61 2.62
N ILE A 61 -3.76 3.96 3.56
CA ILE A 61 -5.21 3.99 3.37
C ILE A 61 -5.60 5.33 2.75
N TYR A 62 -6.26 5.28 1.59
CA TYR A 62 -6.78 6.50 0.96
C TYR A 62 -7.97 7.05 1.75
N PRO A 63 -8.12 8.37 1.86
CA PRO A 63 -9.27 8.96 2.52
C PRO A 63 -10.55 8.61 1.75
N THR A 64 -11.53 8.08 2.46
CA THR A 64 -12.84 7.70 1.91
C THR A 64 -13.96 8.45 2.62
N ASP A 65 -15.07 8.60 1.90
CA ASP A 65 -16.32 9.09 2.46
C ASP A 65 -16.88 8.02 3.42
N PRO A 66 -17.17 8.37 4.69
CA PRO A 66 -17.58 7.39 5.70
C PRO A 66 -18.98 6.82 5.47
N GLU A 67 -19.84 7.51 4.72
CA GLU A 67 -21.20 7.03 4.41
C GLU A 67 -21.22 6.11 3.19
N THR A 68 -20.37 6.40 2.20
CA THR A 68 -20.40 5.73 0.89
C THR A 68 -19.21 4.82 0.61
N GLY A 69 -18.14 4.89 1.41
CA GLY A 69 -16.89 4.15 1.20
C GLY A 69 -16.06 4.61 0.00
N LYS A 70 -16.50 5.67 -0.71
CA LYS A 70 -15.85 6.15 -1.93
C LYS A 70 -14.58 6.95 -1.62
N VAL A 71 -13.53 6.76 -2.40
CA VAL A 71 -12.29 7.53 -2.28
C VAL A 71 -12.57 9.01 -2.56
N LEU A 72 -12.08 9.88 -1.68
CA LEU A 72 -12.30 11.33 -1.70
C LEU A 72 -11.28 12.10 -2.53
N VAL A 73 -10.18 11.44 -2.89
CA VAL A 73 -9.07 12.00 -3.66
C VAL A 73 -9.01 11.36 -5.04
N GLU A 74 -8.37 12.04 -5.99
CA GLU A 74 -8.02 11.41 -7.25
C GLU A 74 -7.18 10.16 -6.94
N TYR A 75 -7.77 9.01 -7.25
CA TYR A 75 -7.17 7.72 -7.05
C TYR A 75 -5.92 7.65 -7.92
N ASP A 76 -4.76 7.47 -7.31
CA ASP A 76 -3.53 7.23 -8.05
C ASP A 76 -3.61 5.79 -8.58
N GLU A 77 -4.16 5.63 -9.79
CA GLU A 77 -4.35 4.32 -10.45
C GLU A 77 -3.04 3.54 -10.60
N GLU A 78 -1.87 4.20 -10.57
CA GLU A 78 -0.56 3.56 -10.64
C GLU A 78 -0.14 2.89 -9.32
N LEU A 79 -0.74 3.31 -8.19
CA LEU A 79 -0.41 2.80 -6.85
C LEU A 79 -1.59 2.07 -6.19
N GLY A 80 -2.82 2.33 -6.61
CA GLY A 80 -4.00 1.92 -5.87
C GLY A 80 -4.36 0.43 -5.98
N ILE A 81 -4.60 -0.20 -4.83
CA ILE A 81 -5.19 -1.53 -4.68
C ILE A 81 -6.55 -1.37 -4.01
N THR A 82 -7.62 -1.74 -4.71
CA THR A 82 -8.98 -1.70 -4.15
C THR A 82 -9.36 -3.09 -3.62
N LEU A 83 -9.52 -3.24 -2.30
CA LEU A 83 -10.17 -4.41 -1.71
C LEU A 83 -11.65 -4.09 -1.46
N GLY A 84 -12.44 -4.21 -2.52
CA GLY A 84 -13.90 -4.00 -2.47
C GLY A 84 -14.33 -2.56 -2.15
N ASP A 85 -15.57 -2.40 -1.69
CA ASP A 85 -16.22 -1.08 -1.54
C ASP A 85 -15.88 -0.36 -0.22
N LYS A 86 -15.02 -0.94 0.63
CA LYS A 86 -14.84 -0.49 2.02
C LYS A 86 -13.44 -0.02 2.38
N LEU A 87 -12.42 -0.41 1.62
CA LEU A 87 -11.04 -0.03 1.91
C LEU A 87 -10.23 0.10 0.61
N ALA A 88 -9.86 1.33 0.30
CA ALA A 88 -8.89 1.64 -0.75
C ALA A 88 -7.54 1.89 -0.11
N TYR A 89 -6.50 1.18 -0.55
CA TYR A 89 -5.17 1.34 0.00
C TYR A 89 -4.09 1.09 -1.06
N THR A 90 -2.84 1.31 -0.68
CA THR A 90 -1.66 0.82 -1.40
C THR A 90 -0.62 0.35 -0.38
N ASN A 91 0.45 -0.28 -0.84
CA ASN A 91 1.62 -0.56 -0.03
C ASN A 91 2.85 0.15 -0.61
N ILE A 92 3.70 0.66 0.28
CA ILE A 92 5.03 1.18 -0.02
C ILE A 92 6.06 0.41 0.80
N GLY A 93 7.29 0.37 0.32
CA GLY A 93 8.36 -0.42 0.91
C GLY A 93 9.67 -0.19 0.17
N ARG A 94 10.78 -0.18 0.91
CA ARG A 94 12.12 -0.05 0.34
C ARG A 94 12.65 -1.42 -0.08
N CYS A 95 12.93 -1.59 -1.36
CA CYS A 95 13.63 -2.77 -1.85
C CYS A 95 15.01 -2.87 -1.21
N LYS A 96 15.34 -4.00 -0.57
CA LYS A 96 16.65 -4.23 0.07
C LYS A 96 17.83 -4.15 -0.91
N PHE A 97 17.59 -4.36 -2.21
CA PHE A 97 18.64 -4.42 -3.23
C PHE A 97 18.98 -3.09 -3.87
N CYS A 98 17.98 -2.23 -4.12
CA CYS A 98 18.18 -0.97 -4.83
C CYS A 98 17.62 0.27 -4.10
N GLY A 99 16.94 0.08 -2.97
CA GLY A 99 16.33 1.15 -2.18
C GLY A 99 15.05 1.76 -2.78
N GLN A 100 14.69 1.39 -4.01
CA GLN A 100 13.51 1.91 -4.69
C GLN A 100 12.20 1.30 -4.16
N CYS A 101 11.09 1.98 -4.45
CA CYS A 101 9.73 1.65 -4.03
C CYS A 101 8.82 1.26 -5.22
N ASP A 102 9.39 0.88 -6.37
CA ASP A 102 8.60 0.39 -7.51
C ASP A 102 8.17 -1.06 -7.25
N ILE A 103 7.06 -1.21 -6.55
CA ILE A 103 6.58 -2.49 -6.04
C ILE A 103 5.66 -3.16 -7.07
N PHE A 104 5.90 -4.44 -7.31
CA PHE A 104 4.92 -5.38 -7.80
C PHE A 104 4.27 -6.07 -6.60
N ALA A 105 2.97 -5.84 -6.40
CA ALA A 105 2.24 -6.43 -5.29
C ALA A 105 1.62 -7.79 -5.67
N GLU A 106 1.55 -8.71 -4.72
CA GLU A 106 0.93 -10.04 -4.87
C GLU A 106 -0.12 -10.27 -3.78
N LEU A 107 -1.18 -11.03 -4.08
CA LEU A 107 -2.34 -11.32 -3.21
C LEU A 107 -2.12 -12.55 -2.33
#